data_AF-Q0RUC6-F1
#
_entry.id   AF-Q0RUC6-F1
#
_cell.length_a   1.000
_cell.length_b   1.000
_cell.length_c   1.000
_cell.angle_alpha   90.00
_cell.angle_beta   90.00
_cell.angle_gamma   90.00
#
_symmetry.space_group_name_H-M   'P 1'
#
loop_
_entity.id
_entity.type
_entity.pdbx_description
1 polymer ?
#
loop_
_entity_poly.entity_id
_entity_poly.type
_entity_poly.pdbx_seq_one_letter_code
_entity_poly.pdbx_strand_id
1 'polypeptide(L)'
;MPGFRPGVSAFRFTNSFDVQPLLALRLPGLPWGLGIGDASRGLCGGMIFAVRDLFEAGLAAPPDVESPRRGSPLYGYLVRRLVASFDLPRGVARYYGLMRAADTYPQPRRGVAWWPGTGRQDRRGSTSDPRGSTSDGPGSVPNRSGSVPGRPGGALGRLGVGRRSLADEWPRIRLDLDSGRLAPIGVITVHSADPLKLGLNHQVLAYAYTQVDTAVTLRVYDPNTPLERADDVTMSFDLADAGGDAGRVRITHSIAIGGRPVRAFFHSRYRWADPRPALRAHVAGRP
;
A
#
# COMPACT_ATOMS: atom_id res chain seq x y z
N MET A 1 -20.56 -5.70 1.24
CA MET A 1 -20.51 -6.79 0.26
C MET A 1 -21.50 -7.87 0.69
N PRO A 2 -22.65 -7.98 0.00
CA PRO A 2 -23.67 -8.96 0.36
C PRO A 2 -23.15 -10.40 0.28
N GLY A 3 -23.38 -11.19 1.34
CA GLY A 3 -23.03 -12.62 1.37
C GLY A 3 -21.60 -12.95 1.79
N PHE A 4 -20.68 -11.98 1.86
CA PHE A 4 -19.35 -12.22 2.43
C PHE A 4 -19.37 -12.05 3.96
N ARG A 5 -18.96 -13.09 4.68
CA ARG A 5 -18.65 -13.03 6.11
C ARG A 5 -17.35 -13.79 6.37
N PRO A 6 -16.34 -13.19 7.01
CA PRO A 6 -15.08 -13.87 7.30
C PRO A 6 -15.24 -15.25 7.95
N GLY A 7 -16.10 -15.39 8.96
CA GLY A 7 -16.35 -16.65 9.67
C GLY A 7 -16.93 -17.78 8.81
N VAL A 8 -17.45 -17.48 7.61
CA VAL A 8 -18.03 -18.45 6.67
C VAL A 8 -17.19 -18.59 5.41
N SER A 9 -16.67 -17.47 4.89
CA SER A 9 -16.04 -17.38 3.57
C SER A 9 -14.52 -17.50 3.60
N ALA A 10 -13.88 -17.29 4.76
CA ALA A 10 -12.42 -17.32 4.87
C ALA A 10 -11.86 -18.70 5.26
N PHE A 11 -10.54 -18.84 5.22
CA PHE A 11 -9.85 -20.02 5.73
C PHE A 11 -10.09 -20.20 7.24
N ARG A 12 -10.14 -21.46 7.69
CA ARG A 12 -10.33 -21.81 9.10
C ARG A 12 -9.04 -21.82 9.92
N PHE A 13 -7.90 -21.62 9.27
CA PHE A 13 -6.60 -21.43 9.91
C PHE A 13 -6.18 -19.96 9.85
N THR A 14 -5.46 -19.52 10.87
CA THR A 14 -4.84 -18.19 10.91
C THR A 14 -3.55 -18.15 10.09
N ASN A 15 -3.06 -16.95 9.82
CA ASN A 15 -1.77 -16.66 9.21
C ASN A 15 -0.59 -17.03 10.11
N SER A 16 -0.43 -18.32 10.36
CA SER A 16 0.64 -18.94 11.13
C SER A 16 1.20 -20.07 10.28
N PHE A 17 2.42 -19.89 9.78
CA PHE A 17 3.11 -20.85 8.93
C PHE A 17 4.50 -21.08 9.49
N ASP A 18 5.07 -22.26 9.27
CA ASP A 18 6.44 -22.56 9.72
C ASP A 18 7.41 -21.47 9.25
N VAL A 19 8.10 -20.84 10.21
CA VAL A 19 9.06 -19.76 9.98
C VAL A 19 10.21 -20.33 9.17
N GLN A 20 10.32 -19.91 7.91
CA GLN A 20 11.47 -20.19 7.06
C GLN A 20 11.81 -18.91 6.28
N PRO A 21 13.07 -18.71 5.86
CA PRO A 21 13.44 -17.59 5.02
C PRO A 21 12.65 -17.72 3.72
N LEU A 22 11.55 -16.98 3.61
CA LEU A 22 10.75 -16.94 2.40
C LEU A 22 11.62 -16.27 1.35
N LEU A 23 12.25 -17.15 0.56
CA LEU A 23 12.73 -16.95 -0.79
C LEU A 23 13.09 -15.48 -1.04
N ALA A 24 14.39 -15.15 -0.99
CA ALA A 24 14.88 -13.96 -1.67
C ALA A 24 14.27 -13.99 -3.09
N LEU A 25 13.26 -13.17 -3.33
CA LEU A 25 12.48 -13.20 -4.56
C LEU A 25 13.44 -12.72 -5.65
N ARG A 26 14.15 -13.66 -6.26
CA ARG A 26 15.10 -13.39 -7.34
C ARG A 26 14.25 -13.16 -8.57
N LEU A 27 13.80 -11.92 -8.74
CA LEU A 27 13.06 -11.49 -9.92
C LEU A 27 13.98 -11.60 -11.14
N PRO A 28 13.51 -12.19 -12.26
CA PRO A 28 14.27 -12.19 -13.51
C PRO A 28 14.61 -10.75 -13.92
N GLY A 29 15.90 -10.44 -14.10
CA GLY A 29 16.38 -9.14 -14.59
C GLY A 29 16.85 -8.13 -13.53
N LEU A 30 16.76 -8.43 -12.23
CA LEU A 30 17.33 -7.58 -11.17
C LEU A 30 18.50 -8.31 -10.45
N PRO A 31 19.75 -7.83 -10.54
CA PRO A 31 20.92 -8.50 -9.92
C PRO A 31 20.87 -8.46 -8.38
N TRP A 32 20.12 -7.51 -7.81
CA TRP A 32 19.79 -7.44 -6.40
C TRP A 32 18.34 -7.87 -6.27
N GLY A 33 18.09 -9.07 -5.71
CA GLY A 33 16.73 -9.44 -5.33
C GLY A 33 16.11 -8.29 -4.55
N LEU A 34 14.88 -7.89 -4.90
CA LEU A 34 14.15 -6.93 -4.07
C LEU A 34 14.09 -7.58 -2.69
N GLY A 35 14.87 -7.06 -1.76
CA GLY A 35 14.92 -7.49 -0.37
C GLY A 35 13.57 -7.22 0.26
N ILE A 36 12.57 -8.02 -0.09
CA ILE A 36 11.39 -8.30 0.70
C ILE A 36 11.95 -9.06 1.90
N GLY A 37 12.65 -8.32 2.77
CA GLY A 37 13.24 -8.87 3.96
C GLY A 37 12.13 -9.41 4.82
N ASP A 38 12.38 -10.62 5.31
CA ASP A 38 11.60 -11.28 6.32
C ASP A 38 10.09 -11.38 6.01
N ALA A 39 9.74 -11.95 4.85
CA ALA A 39 8.39 -12.49 4.64
C ALA A 39 8.07 -13.70 5.57
N SER A 40 8.98 -14.05 6.50
CA SER A 40 8.80 -15.13 7.48
C SER A 40 7.67 -14.90 8.48
N ARG A 41 7.02 -13.74 8.45
CA ARG A 41 5.90 -13.34 9.33
C ARG A 41 4.51 -13.67 8.77
N GLY A 42 4.47 -14.52 7.74
CA GLY A 42 3.24 -15.14 7.23
C GLY A 42 2.85 -14.70 5.81
N LEU A 43 1.74 -15.26 5.35
CA LEU A 43 1.15 -15.12 4.01
C LEU A 43 -0.13 -14.25 4.03
N CYS A 44 -0.27 -13.25 4.92
CA CYS A 44 -1.51 -12.46 5.05
C CYS A 44 -2.02 -11.91 3.71
N GLY A 45 -1.13 -11.33 2.88
CA GLY A 45 -1.45 -10.86 1.53
C GLY A 45 -1.94 -11.97 0.59
N GLY A 46 -1.31 -13.14 0.68
CA GLY A 46 -1.70 -14.32 -0.08
C GLY A 46 -3.07 -14.86 0.34
N MET A 47 -3.34 -14.87 1.65
CA MET A 47 -4.60 -15.33 2.21
C MET A 47 -5.76 -14.42 1.82
N ILE A 48 -5.63 -13.09 1.95
CA ILE A 48 -6.73 -12.18 1.57
C ILE A 48 -7.06 -12.26 0.07
N PHE A 49 -6.05 -12.45 -0.77
CA PHE A 49 -6.25 -12.59 -2.21
C PHE A 49 -6.85 -13.94 -2.58
N ALA A 50 -6.43 -15.01 -1.92
CA ALA A 50 -7.02 -16.33 -2.13
C ALA A 50 -8.47 -16.39 -1.65
N VAL A 51 -8.80 -15.81 -0.48
CA VAL A 51 -10.18 -15.70 0.01
C VAL A 51 -11.05 -14.92 -0.97
N ARG A 52 -10.52 -13.81 -1.53
CA ARG A 52 -11.24 -13.06 -2.57
C ARG A 52 -11.44 -13.88 -3.86
N ASP A 53 -10.40 -14.57 -4.34
CA ASP A 53 -10.50 -15.45 -5.53
C ASP A 53 -11.58 -16.53 -5.34
N LEU A 54 -11.58 -17.20 -4.17
CA LEU A 54 -12.56 -18.24 -3.80
C LEU A 54 -13.98 -17.69 -3.76
N PHE A 55 -14.18 -16.56 -3.08
CA PHE A 55 -15.48 -15.94 -2.94
C PHE A 55 -16.04 -15.47 -4.28
N GLU A 56 -15.22 -14.80 -5.10
CA GLU A 56 -15.63 -14.36 -6.46
C GLU A 56 -15.91 -15.55 -7.40
N ALA A 57 -15.31 -16.72 -7.13
CA ALA A 57 -15.59 -17.96 -7.86
C ALA A 57 -16.81 -18.73 -7.33
N GLY A 58 -17.46 -18.27 -6.25
CA GLY A 58 -18.56 -18.99 -5.58
C GLY A 58 -18.12 -20.30 -4.91
N LEU A 59 -16.84 -20.39 -4.50
CA LEU A 59 -16.25 -21.59 -3.90
C LEU A 59 -16.09 -21.42 -2.39
N ALA A 60 -16.40 -22.48 -1.65
CA ALA A 60 -16.09 -22.56 -0.23
C ALA A 60 -14.56 -22.66 -0.02
N ALA A 61 -14.07 -22.05 1.06
CA ALA A 61 -12.70 -22.28 1.49
C ALA A 61 -12.49 -23.76 1.86
N PRO A 62 -11.27 -24.30 1.68
CA PRO A 62 -10.92 -25.64 2.16
C PRO A 62 -11.30 -25.81 3.65
N PRO A 63 -11.82 -26.98 4.05
CA PRO A 63 -12.28 -27.22 5.42
C PRO A 63 -11.13 -27.37 6.42
N ASP A 64 -9.88 -27.34 5.93
CA ASP A 64 -8.65 -27.45 6.69
C ASP A 64 -8.58 -26.40 7.80
N VAL A 65 -8.33 -26.85 9.03
CA VAL A 65 -8.18 -26.02 10.24
C VAL A 65 -6.71 -25.76 10.60
N GLU A 66 -5.79 -26.50 9.97
CA GLU A 66 -4.35 -26.29 10.06
C GLU A 66 -3.84 -25.59 8.80
N SER A 67 -2.85 -24.71 8.98
CA SER A 67 -2.18 -24.06 7.85
C SER A 67 -1.51 -25.09 6.94
N PRO A 68 -1.59 -24.93 5.61
CA PRO A 68 -1.01 -25.88 4.67
C PRO A 68 0.51 -25.95 4.83
N ARG A 69 1.05 -27.18 4.88
CA ARG A 69 2.50 -27.42 4.95
C ARG A 69 3.21 -26.87 3.72
N ARG A 70 4.46 -26.44 3.89
CA ARG A 70 5.32 -26.04 2.77
C ARG A 70 5.41 -27.16 1.74
N GLY A 71 5.37 -26.79 0.46
CA GLY A 71 5.40 -27.74 -0.65
C GLY A 71 4.03 -28.30 -1.04
N SER A 72 3.01 -28.14 -0.18
CA SER A 72 1.64 -28.51 -0.57
C SER A 72 1.11 -27.58 -1.68
N PRO A 73 0.17 -28.06 -2.52
CA PRO A 73 -0.44 -27.25 -3.56
C PRO A 73 -1.12 -25.97 -3.04
N LEU A 74 -1.82 -26.06 -1.90
CA LEU A 74 -2.49 -24.91 -1.28
C LEU A 74 -1.46 -23.87 -0.79
N TYR A 75 -0.38 -24.30 -0.14
CA TYR A 75 0.70 -23.39 0.27
C TYR A 75 1.32 -22.67 -0.94
N GLY A 76 1.61 -23.41 -2.02
CA GLY A 76 2.15 -22.83 -3.25
C GLY A 76 1.21 -21.79 -3.87
N TYR A 77 -0.10 -22.01 -3.79
CA TYR A 77 -1.10 -21.03 -4.23
C TYR A 77 -1.11 -19.77 -3.37
N LEU A 78 -1.11 -19.90 -2.03
CA LEU A 78 -1.01 -18.76 -1.12
C LEU A 78 0.25 -17.93 -1.37
N VAL A 79 1.40 -18.58 -1.62
CA VAL A 79 2.66 -17.86 -1.96
C VAL A 79 2.54 -17.11 -3.29
N ARG A 80 1.96 -17.71 -4.35
CA ARG A 80 1.74 -17.00 -5.62
C ARG A 80 0.84 -15.78 -5.43
N ARG A 81 -0.21 -15.91 -4.61
CA ARG A 81 -1.10 -14.79 -4.28
C ARG A 81 -0.41 -13.74 -3.40
N LEU A 82 0.50 -14.14 -2.51
CA LEU A 82 1.33 -13.20 -1.74
C LEU A 82 2.17 -12.34 -2.67
N VAL A 83 2.88 -12.95 -3.63
CA VAL A 83 3.68 -12.20 -4.62
C VAL A 83 2.81 -11.24 -5.43
N ALA A 84 1.63 -11.68 -5.85
CA ALA A 84 0.67 -10.83 -6.55
C ALA A 84 0.21 -9.64 -5.68
N SER A 85 0.04 -9.83 -4.37
CA SER A 85 -0.41 -8.78 -3.43
C SER A 85 0.57 -7.61 -3.28
N PHE A 86 1.83 -7.84 -3.58
CA PHE A 86 2.85 -6.79 -3.58
C PHE A 86 2.92 -5.98 -4.89
N ASP A 87 2.15 -6.33 -5.92
CA ASP A 87 2.04 -5.62 -7.22
C ASP A 87 3.38 -5.09 -7.74
N LEU A 88 4.37 -5.97 -7.86
CA LEU A 88 5.74 -5.58 -8.18
C LEU A 88 5.84 -4.85 -9.54
N PRO A 89 6.65 -3.77 -9.65
CA PRO A 89 7.38 -3.10 -8.56
C PRO A 89 6.56 -2.04 -7.80
N ARG A 90 5.35 -1.71 -8.28
CA ARG A 90 4.57 -0.54 -7.84
C ARG A 90 4.08 -0.66 -6.40
N GLY A 91 3.54 -1.81 -6.00
CA GLY A 91 3.03 -2.01 -4.65
C GLY A 91 4.14 -1.97 -3.59
N VAL A 92 5.28 -2.60 -3.84
CA VAL A 92 6.45 -2.49 -2.95
C VAL A 92 6.96 -1.05 -2.85
N ALA A 93 7.04 -0.32 -3.97
CA ALA A 93 7.37 1.11 -3.94
C ALA A 93 6.35 1.93 -3.12
N ARG A 94 5.07 1.57 -3.18
CA ARG A 94 4.00 2.18 -2.36
C ARG A 94 4.23 1.95 -0.86
N TYR A 95 4.53 0.71 -0.46
CA TYR A 95 4.90 0.39 0.93
C TYR A 95 6.08 1.23 1.40
N TYR A 96 7.19 1.25 0.67
CA TYR A 96 8.38 2.03 1.06
C TYR A 96 8.12 3.53 1.13
N GLY A 97 7.38 4.08 0.17
CA GLY A 97 7.03 5.50 0.18
C GLY A 97 6.20 5.89 1.41
N LEU A 98 5.26 5.03 1.83
CA LEU A 98 4.43 5.27 3.01
C LEU A 98 5.17 4.97 4.33
N MET A 99 6.01 3.93 4.37
CA MET A 99 6.86 3.63 5.54
C MET A 99 7.83 4.76 5.84
N ARG A 100 8.37 5.44 4.82
CA ARG A 100 9.35 6.53 5.01
C ARG A 100 8.73 7.88 5.34
N ALA A 101 7.53 8.14 4.83
CA ALA A 101 6.93 9.45 4.94
C ALA A 101 6.50 9.79 6.37
N ALA A 102 6.47 11.09 6.68
CA ALA A 102 6.18 11.61 8.00
C ALA A 102 4.70 11.48 8.38
N ASP A 103 4.42 11.28 9.67
CA ASP A 103 3.05 11.28 10.22
C ASP A 103 2.41 12.68 10.16
N THR A 104 3.24 13.71 10.27
CA THR A 104 2.86 15.13 10.25
C THR A 104 3.95 15.92 9.55
N TYR A 105 3.57 16.96 8.79
CA TYR A 105 4.52 17.96 8.30
C TYR A 105 4.30 19.27 9.07
N PRO A 106 5.36 20.00 9.45
CA PRO A 106 5.20 21.33 10.03
C PRO A 106 4.45 22.24 9.06
N GLN A 107 3.41 22.93 9.55
CA GLN A 107 2.83 24.06 8.81
C GLN A 107 3.93 25.10 8.59
N PRO A 108 4.07 25.70 7.39
CA PRO A 108 4.76 26.97 7.28
C PRO A 108 4.09 27.95 8.25
N ARG A 109 4.86 28.65 9.08
CA ARG A 109 4.32 29.67 9.98
C ARG A 109 3.41 30.59 9.16
N ARG A 110 2.11 30.69 9.51
CA ARG A 110 1.23 31.72 8.97
C ARG A 110 1.92 33.06 9.21
N GLY A 111 2.36 33.73 8.15
CA GLY A 111 3.04 35.02 8.23
C GLY A 111 4.23 35.25 7.31
N VAL A 112 4.79 34.22 6.64
CA VAL A 112 5.82 34.46 5.61
C VAL A 112 5.16 34.38 4.24
N ALA A 113 4.72 35.54 3.75
CA ALA A 113 4.35 35.72 2.36
C ALA A 113 5.59 35.49 1.48
N TRP A 114 5.64 34.35 0.78
CA TRP A 114 6.58 34.17 -0.32
C TRP A 114 6.07 34.98 -1.51
N TRP A 115 6.62 36.19 -1.69
CA TRP A 115 6.42 36.98 -2.91
C TRP A 115 7.53 36.65 -3.92
N PRO A 116 7.25 36.11 -5.11
CA PRO A 116 8.25 35.98 -6.15
C PRO A 116 8.42 37.35 -6.83
N GLY A 117 9.53 38.02 -6.52
CA GLY A 117 10.08 39.06 -7.38
C GLY A 117 9.90 40.49 -6.87
N THR A 118 10.91 40.98 -6.16
CA THR A 118 11.45 42.34 -6.31
C THR A 118 12.92 42.29 -5.95
N GLY A 119 13.75 41.88 -6.91
CA GLY A 119 15.20 41.95 -6.82
C GLY A 119 15.73 42.80 -7.95
N ARG A 120 15.59 44.13 -7.86
CA ARG A 120 16.44 45.05 -8.60
C ARG A 120 16.63 46.32 -7.78
N GLN A 121 17.72 46.38 -7.04
CA GLN A 121 18.29 47.65 -6.60
C GLN A 121 19.02 48.24 -7.80
N ASP A 122 18.53 49.39 -8.24
CA ASP A 122 19.25 50.29 -9.13
C ASP A 122 20.50 50.81 -8.42
N ARG A 123 21.67 50.65 -9.07
CA ARG A 123 22.77 51.62 -8.94
C ARG A 123 23.35 51.88 -10.33
N ARG A 124 23.36 53.17 -10.67
CA ARG A 124 23.85 53.78 -11.91
C ARG A 124 25.38 53.91 -11.91
N GLY A 125 25.94 53.92 -13.12
CA GLY A 125 27.28 54.40 -13.52
C GLY A 125 27.63 53.73 -14.86
N SER A 126 27.33 54.30 -16.03
CA SER A 126 28.12 55.33 -16.76
C SER A 126 29.54 54.81 -17.02
N THR A 127 30.03 54.52 -18.24
CA THR A 127 30.10 55.34 -19.48
C THR A 127 30.45 54.52 -20.74
N SER A 128 30.10 55.07 -21.92
CA SER A 128 30.79 55.09 -23.24
C SER A 128 30.93 53.83 -24.13
N ASP A 129 30.27 53.94 -25.30
CA ASP A 129 30.41 53.30 -26.64
C ASP A 129 31.74 53.69 -27.38
N PRO A 130 32.04 53.30 -28.66
CA PRO A 130 31.54 52.20 -29.55
C PRO A 130 32.62 51.53 -30.49
N ARG A 131 32.17 50.55 -31.31
CA ARG A 131 32.59 50.12 -32.71
C ARG A 131 33.40 48.82 -32.94
N GLY A 132 32.98 48.09 -33.99
CA GLY A 132 33.73 47.06 -34.79
C GLY A 132 33.08 45.67 -34.78
N SER A 133 32.18 45.29 -35.70
CA SER A 133 32.35 44.78 -37.08
C SER A 133 32.81 43.31 -37.25
N THR A 134 31.96 42.54 -37.96
CA THR A 134 32.19 41.41 -38.89
C THR A 134 32.42 39.95 -38.44
N SER A 135 31.64 39.09 -39.13
CA SER A 135 31.96 37.80 -39.79
C SER A 135 31.65 36.45 -39.13
N ASP A 136 31.19 35.57 -40.03
CA ASP A 136 30.56 34.26 -39.92
C ASP A 136 31.41 33.09 -39.38
N GLY A 137 30.71 32.04 -38.92
CA GLY A 137 31.23 30.68 -38.79
C GLY A 137 30.26 29.74 -38.08
N PRO A 138 29.84 28.60 -38.67
CA PRO A 138 28.89 27.68 -38.05
C PRO A 138 29.63 26.69 -37.14
N GLY A 139 29.18 26.55 -35.88
CA GLY A 139 29.82 25.65 -34.92
C GLY A 139 28.86 25.11 -33.87
N SER A 140 28.70 23.79 -33.89
CA SER A 140 28.57 22.95 -32.70
C SER A 140 27.26 23.01 -31.91
N VAL A 141 26.37 22.05 -32.19
CA VAL A 141 25.27 21.65 -31.31
C VAL A 141 25.86 20.88 -30.11
N PRO A 142 25.68 21.32 -28.84
CA PRO A 142 25.89 20.45 -27.70
C PRO A 142 24.60 19.71 -27.38
N ASN A 143 24.69 18.38 -27.52
CA ASN A 143 23.78 17.39 -27.00
C ASN A 143 23.50 17.61 -25.50
N ARG A 144 22.34 18.18 -25.16
CA ARG A 144 21.80 18.11 -23.78
C ARG A 144 20.85 16.93 -23.71
N SER A 145 21.34 15.89 -23.02
CA SER A 145 20.55 14.85 -22.38
C SER A 145 19.34 15.47 -21.66
N GLY A 146 18.18 15.31 -22.29
CA GLY A 146 16.89 15.64 -21.70
C GLY A 146 16.62 14.72 -20.52
N SER A 147 17.06 15.14 -19.34
CA SER A 147 16.49 14.67 -18.08
C SER A 147 15.03 15.10 -18.08
N VAL A 148 14.13 14.13 -18.21
CA VAL A 148 12.69 14.34 -18.02
C VAL A 148 12.50 14.92 -16.62
N PRO A 149 12.00 16.16 -16.45
CA PRO A 149 11.71 16.68 -15.13
C PRO A 149 10.57 15.86 -14.56
N GLY A 150 10.85 15.14 -13.46
CA GLY A 150 9.84 14.45 -12.68
C GLY A 150 8.72 15.42 -12.33
N ARG A 151 7.47 15.01 -12.57
CA ARG A 151 6.27 15.79 -12.23
C ARG A 151 6.42 16.37 -10.82
N PRO A 152 6.25 17.68 -10.61
CA PRO A 152 6.27 18.26 -9.28
C PRO A 152 5.13 17.64 -8.47
N GLY A 153 5.48 17.05 -7.32
CA GLY A 153 4.51 16.50 -6.38
C GLY A 153 3.51 17.58 -5.99
N GLY A 154 2.25 17.42 -6.40
CA GLY A 154 1.16 18.30 -6.02
C GLY A 154 1.00 18.38 -4.51
N ALA A 155 0.21 19.34 -4.03
CA ALA A 155 0.00 19.71 -2.61
C ALA A 155 -0.14 18.53 -1.62
N LEU A 156 -0.60 17.36 -2.07
CA LEU A 156 -0.69 16.10 -1.32
C LEU A 156 0.67 15.53 -0.84
N GLY A 157 1.77 15.86 -1.52
CA GLY A 157 3.13 15.40 -1.15
C GLY A 157 3.63 15.95 0.19
N ARG A 158 2.97 17.00 0.71
CA ARG A 158 3.25 17.63 2.01
C ARG A 158 2.23 17.27 3.10
N LEU A 159 1.33 16.32 2.84
CA LEU A 159 0.41 15.80 3.85
C LEU A 159 1.01 14.60 4.57
N GLY A 160 0.73 14.50 5.87
CA GLY A 160 1.07 13.33 6.68
C GLY A 160 0.49 12.04 6.11
N VAL A 161 1.15 10.90 6.33
CA VAL A 161 0.79 9.62 5.68
C VAL A 161 -0.65 9.18 5.91
N GLY A 162 -1.18 9.40 7.11
CA GLY A 162 -2.56 9.07 7.43
C GLY A 162 -3.55 9.88 6.60
N ARG A 163 -3.29 11.18 6.41
CA ARG A 163 -4.15 12.06 5.60
C ARG A 163 -4.20 11.64 4.15
N ARG A 164 -3.06 11.22 3.58
CA ARG A 164 -3.03 10.67 2.21
C ARG A 164 -3.86 9.39 2.10
N SER A 165 -3.93 8.59 3.16
CA SER A 165 -4.80 7.41 3.19
C SER A 165 -6.28 7.81 3.12
N LEU A 166 -6.69 8.77 3.94
CA LEU A 166 -8.08 9.27 3.97
C LEU A 166 -8.47 10.00 2.68
N ALA A 167 -7.58 10.83 2.12
CA ALA A 167 -7.87 11.63 0.93
C ALA A 167 -7.82 10.81 -0.36
N ASP A 168 -6.80 9.96 -0.53
CA ASP A 168 -6.52 9.32 -1.82
C ASP A 168 -7.02 7.87 -1.90
N GLU A 169 -7.07 7.17 -0.76
CA GLU A 169 -7.28 5.71 -0.73
C GLU A 169 -8.68 5.32 -0.28
N TRP A 170 -9.25 6.04 0.70
CA TRP A 170 -10.62 5.80 1.13
C TRP A 170 -11.65 5.88 -0.01
N PRO A 171 -11.65 6.91 -0.90
CA PRO A 171 -12.61 6.96 -2.01
C PRO A 171 -12.56 5.74 -2.94
N ARG A 172 -11.37 5.14 -3.13
CA ARG A 172 -11.20 3.92 -3.94
C ARG A 172 -11.74 2.67 -3.24
N ILE A 173 -11.45 2.55 -1.94
CA ILE A 173 -11.98 1.46 -1.11
C ILE A 173 -13.51 1.53 -1.07
N ARG A 174 -14.06 2.71 -0.82
CA ARG A 174 -15.51 2.95 -0.85
C ARG A 174 -16.10 2.58 -2.21
N LEU A 175 -15.50 3.04 -3.31
CA LEU A 175 -15.97 2.71 -4.65
C LEU A 175 -16.06 1.20 -4.89
N ASP A 176 -15.07 0.43 -4.44
CA ASP A 176 -15.13 -1.03 -4.52
C ASP A 176 -16.29 -1.61 -3.72
N LEU A 177 -16.42 -1.20 -2.45
CA LEU A 177 -17.47 -1.70 -1.56
C LEU A 177 -18.88 -1.35 -2.05
N ASP A 178 -19.08 -0.12 -2.53
CA ASP A 178 -20.33 0.39 -3.12
C ASP A 178 -20.65 -0.35 -4.44
N SER A 179 -19.62 -0.77 -5.18
CA SER A 179 -19.76 -1.59 -6.38
C SER A 179 -19.91 -3.09 -6.10
N GLY A 180 -20.08 -3.50 -4.83
CA GLY A 180 -20.23 -4.89 -4.45
C GLY A 180 -18.95 -5.73 -4.53
N ARG A 181 -17.77 -5.10 -4.59
CA ARG A 181 -16.46 -5.77 -4.61
C ARG A 181 -15.78 -5.72 -3.24
N LEU A 182 -15.07 -6.79 -2.89
CA LEU A 182 -14.16 -6.79 -1.74
C LEU A 182 -12.95 -5.91 -2.03
N ALA A 183 -12.44 -5.19 -1.02
CA ALA A 183 -11.35 -4.23 -1.20
C ALA A 183 -10.10 -4.66 -0.40
N PRO A 184 -9.05 -5.20 -1.05
CA PRO A 184 -7.78 -5.50 -0.41
C PRO A 184 -7.08 -4.21 0.04
N ILE A 185 -6.56 -4.21 1.25
CA ILE A 185 -5.94 -3.04 1.89
C ILE A 185 -4.56 -3.42 2.39
N GLY A 186 -3.54 -2.66 1.97
CA GLY A 186 -2.25 -2.64 2.61
C GLY A 186 -2.26 -1.73 3.83
N VAL A 187 -1.81 -2.23 4.98
CA VAL A 187 -1.80 -1.54 6.28
C VAL A 187 -0.36 -1.22 6.67
N ILE A 188 -0.07 0.06 6.92
CA ILE A 188 1.27 0.55 7.27
C ILE A 188 1.36 0.74 8.78
N THR A 189 2.28 0.01 9.40
CA THR A 189 2.44 0.00 10.86
C THR A 189 3.73 0.66 11.33
N VAL A 190 4.77 0.65 10.48
CA VAL A 190 6.12 1.08 10.84
C VAL A 190 6.52 2.37 10.14
N HIS A 191 7.28 3.22 10.84
CA HIS A 191 8.04 4.32 10.25
C HIS A 191 9.49 3.88 10.07
N SER A 192 9.90 3.61 8.83
CA SER A 192 11.27 3.16 8.54
C SER A 192 11.65 3.35 7.07
N ALA A 193 12.95 3.57 6.83
CA ALA A 193 13.56 3.49 5.52
C ALA A 193 14.18 2.12 5.23
N ASP A 194 14.20 1.21 6.21
CA ASP A 194 14.77 -0.12 6.08
C ASP A 194 13.81 -1.05 5.31
N PRO A 195 14.19 -1.54 4.12
CA PRO A 195 13.35 -2.43 3.33
C PRO A 195 13.12 -3.78 4.01
N LEU A 196 14.01 -4.21 4.92
CA LEU A 196 13.86 -5.46 5.66
C LEU A 196 12.69 -5.42 6.66
N LYS A 197 12.16 -4.23 6.96
CA LYS A 197 11.00 -4.04 7.82
C LYS A 197 9.67 -4.08 7.06
N LEU A 198 9.68 -4.37 5.76
CA LEU A 198 8.47 -4.48 4.95
C LEU A 198 7.47 -5.49 5.55
N GLY A 199 7.96 -6.64 6.02
CA GLY A 199 7.17 -7.69 6.68
C GLY A 199 6.55 -7.30 8.03
N LEU A 200 6.85 -6.11 8.55
CA LEU A 200 6.18 -5.57 9.74
C LEU A 200 4.83 -4.91 9.39
N ASN A 201 4.61 -4.58 8.12
CA ASN A 201 3.31 -4.13 7.65
C ASN A 201 2.34 -5.30 7.53
N HIS A 202 1.07 -5.00 7.26
CA HIS A 202 0.03 -6.01 7.21
C HIS A 202 -0.89 -5.84 6.01
N GLN A 203 -1.72 -6.85 5.74
CA GLN A 203 -2.72 -6.82 4.67
C GLN A 203 -4.04 -7.39 5.18
N VAL A 204 -5.13 -6.68 4.90
CA VAL A 204 -6.51 -7.05 5.29
C VAL A 204 -7.46 -6.91 4.10
N LEU A 205 -8.65 -7.49 4.20
CA LEU A 205 -9.67 -7.42 3.14
C LEU A 205 -10.92 -6.73 3.67
N ALA A 206 -11.19 -5.49 3.24
CA ALA A 206 -12.43 -4.82 3.60
C ALA A 206 -13.62 -5.42 2.84
N TYR A 207 -14.72 -5.60 3.56
CA TYR A 207 -15.94 -6.21 3.02
C TYR A 207 -17.21 -5.40 3.31
N ALA A 208 -17.17 -4.47 4.25
CA ALA A 208 -18.26 -3.55 4.54
C ALA A 208 -17.73 -2.29 5.21
N TYR A 209 -18.55 -1.25 5.24
CA TYR A 209 -18.29 -0.06 6.04
C TYR A 209 -19.59 0.53 6.55
N THR A 210 -19.50 1.29 7.64
CA THR A 210 -20.50 2.27 8.06
C THR A 210 -19.86 3.64 8.03
N GLN A 211 -20.65 4.65 7.71
CA GLN A 211 -20.24 6.04 7.76
C GLN A 211 -21.36 6.87 8.38
N VAL A 212 -21.03 7.64 9.42
CA VAL A 212 -21.90 8.63 10.05
C VAL A 212 -21.16 9.95 10.01
N ASP A 213 -21.70 10.93 9.28
CA ASP A 213 -21.02 12.18 8.96
C ASP A 213 -19.61 11.92 8.35
N THR A 214 -18.56 12.32 9.07
CA THR A 214 -17.17 12.12 8.68
C THR A 214 -16.54 10.88 9.31
N ALA A 215 -17.18 10.26 10.30
CA ALA A 215 -16.66 9.06 10.95
C ALA A 215 -16.93 7.81 10.10
N VAL A 216 -15.87 7.05 9.80
CA VAL A 216 -15.92 5.82 9.00
C VAL A 216 -15.45 4.64 9.85
N THR A 217 -16.18 3.54 9.80
CA THR A 217 -15.76 2.24 10.35
C THR A 217 -15.81 1.20 9.25
N LEU A 218 -14.66 0.64 8.90
CA LEU A 218 -14.53 -0.51 8.02
C LEU A 218 -14.68 -1.80 8.81
N ARG A 219 -15.39 -2.78 8.25
CA ARG A 219 -15.28 -4.19 8.64
C ARG A 219 -14.30 -4.88 7.69
N VAL A 220 -13.33 -5.58 8.26
CA VAL A 220 -12.23 -6.20 7.52
C VAL A 220 -12.06 -7.66 7.89
N TYR A 221 -11.70 -8.51 6.94
CA TYR A 221 -11.11 -9.81 7.22
C TYR A 221 -9.61 -9.62 7.49
N ASP A 222 -9.17 -10.06 8.66
CA ASP A 222 -7.78 -10.11 9.07
C ASP A 222 -7.32 -11.58 9.20
N PRO A 223 -6.41 -12.06 8.33
CA PRO A 223 -5.90 -13.43 8.40
C PRO A 223 -5.21 -13.81 9.71
N ASN A 224 -4.77 -12.84 10.53
CA ASN A 224 -4.16 -13.12 11.83
C ASN A 224 -5.20 -13.34 12.94
N THR A 225 -6.47 -13.01 12.71
CA THR A 225 -7.53 -13.13 13.72
C THR A 225 -8.16 -14.54 13.65
N PRO A 226 -8.31 -15.25 14.79
CA PRO A 226 -9.03 -16.53 14.85
C PRO A 226 -10.45 -16.46 14.29
N LEU A 227 -10.93 -17.56 13.69
CA LEU A 227 -12.19 -17.60 12.94
C LEU A 227 -13.39 -17.16 13.80
N GLU A 228 -13.38 -17.49 15.09
CA GLU A 228 -14.45 -17.19 16.05
C GLU A 228 -14.68 -15.69 16.24
N ARG A 229 -13.65 -14.87 15.98
CA ARG A 229 -13.69 -13.40 16.07
C ARG A 229 -13.52 -12.72 14.72
N ALA A 230 -13.44 -13.47 13.63
CA ALA A 230 -13.10 -12.94 12.31
C ALA A 230 -14.14 -11.94 11.78
N ASP A 231 -15.40 -12.07 12.21
CA ASP A 231 -16.48 -11.17 11.79
C ASP A 231 -16.43 -9.80 12.50
N ASP A 232 -15.72 -9.67 13.63
CA ASP A 232 -15.75 -8.48 14.49
C ASP A 232 -14.57 -7.53 14.27
N VAL A 233 -13.71 -7.83 13.28
CA VAL A 233 -12.50 -7.02 13.04
C VAL A 233 -12.84 -5.73 12.32
N THR A 234 -12.40 -4.61 12.89
CA THR A 234 -12.70 -3.26 12.40
C THR A 234 -11.45 -2.39 12.28
N MET A 235 -11.56 -1.38 11.42
CA MET A 235 -10.62 -0.25 11.30
C MET A 235 -11.43 1.03 11.13
N SER A 236 -11.23 2.02 12.00
CA SER A 236 -12.01 3.26 12.02
C SER A 236 -11.13 4.51 11.94
N PHE A 237 -11.65 5.55 11.31
CA PHE A 237 -11.00 6.85 11.14
C PHE A 237 -12.04 7.95 10.89
N ASP A 238 -11.65 9.21 11.04
CA ASP A 238 -12.52 10.37 10.81
C ASP A 238 -12.02 11.19 9.61
N LEU A 239 -12.87 11.40 8.61
CA LEU A 239 -12.56 12.19 7.42
C LEU A 239 -12.29 13.67 7.73
N ALA A 240 -12.80 14.19 8.85
CA ALA A 240 -12.47 15.54 9.30
C ALA A 240 -10.96 15.70 9.58
N ASP A 241 -10.28 14.63 9.99
CA ASP A 241 -8.83 14.62 10.21
C ASP A 241 -8.03 14.85 8.91
N ALA A 242 -8.62 14.58 7.74
CA ALA A 242 -7.98 14.86 6.46
C ALA A 242 -7.88 16.37 6.19
N GLY A 243 -8.88 17.15 6.64
CA GLY A 243 -8.99 18.60 6.42
C GLY A 243 -8.56 19.48 7.61
N GLY A 244 -8.45 18.92 8.82
CA GLY A 244 -8.15 19.68 10.05
C GLY A 244 -6.70 20.18 10.20
N ASP A 245 -6.35 20.75 11.35
CA ASP A 245 -4.99 21.26 11.62
C ASP A 245 -3.95 20.12 11.72
N ALA A 246 -2.69 20.39 11.36
CA ALA A 246 -1.59 19.48 10.95
C ALA A 246 -1.20 18.26 11.85
N GLY A 247 -2.05 17.84 12.77
CA GLY A 247 -1.90 16.65 13.61
C GLY A 247 -1.98 15.32 12.85
N ARG A 248 -1.47 14.28 13.52
CA ARG A 248 -1.49 12.89 13.06
C ARG A 248 -2.93 12.38 13.04
N VAL A 249 -3.35 11.81 11.91
CA VAL A 249 -4.66 11.13 11.80
C VAL A 249 -4.72 9.98 12.78
N ARG A 250 -5.83 9.86 13.50
CA ARG A 250 -6.05 8.74 14.42
C ARG A 250 -6.81 7.64 13.68
N ILE A 251 -6.17 6.49 13.52
CA ILE A 251 -6.79 5.27 12.99
C ILE A 251 -6.84 4.26 14.14
N THR A 252 -8.04 3.86 14.55
CA THR A 252 -8.26 2.82 15.56
C THR A 252 -8.60 1.50 14.88
N HIS A 253 -8.24 0.37 15.49
CA HIS A 253 -8.49 -0.94 14.89
C HIS A 253 -8.47 -2.07 15.93
N SER A 254 -9.07 -3.20 15.56
CA SER A 254 -8.94 -4.48 16.28
C SER A 254 -8.07 -5.51 15.54
N ILE A 255 -7.45 -5.13 14.42
CA ILE A 255 -6.57 -5.97 13.60
C ILE A 255 -5.44 -6.58 14.47
N ALA A 256 -5.21 -7.89 14.37
CA ALA A 256 -4.25 -8.66 15.14
C ALA A 256 -2.81 -8.48 14.61
N ILE A 257 -2.30 -7.26 14.76
CA ILE A 257 -0.92 -6.87 14.45
C ILE A 257 -0.06 -6.69 15.70
N GLY A 258 -0.39 -7.34 16.82
CA GLY A 258 0.43 -7.32 18.03
C GLY A 258 0.55 -5.94 18.68
N GLY A 259 -0.56 -5.19 18.72
CA GLY A 259 -0.64 -3.87 19.36
C GLY A 259 0.07 -2.73 18.61
N ARG A 260 0.70 -2.99 17.46
CA ARG A 260 1.29 -1.94 16.62
C ARG A 260 0.20 -0.99 16.10
N PRO A 261 0.49 0.32 15.99
CA PRO A 261 -0.47 1.28 15.45
C PRO A 261 -0.64 1.11 13.94
N VAL A 262 -1.75 1.62 13.41
CA VAL A 262 -1.92 1.89 11.98
C VAL A 262 -1.61 3.36 11.71
N ARG A 263 -0.54 3.62 10.94
CA ARG A 263 -0.11 4.97 10.54
C ARG A 263 -0.83 5.42 9.27
N ALA A 264 -1.03 4.49 8.35
CA ALA A 264 -1.59 4.71 7.04
C ALA A 264 -2.15 3.40 6.47
N PHE A 265 -2.97 3.52 5.43
CA PHE A 265 -3.45 2.39 4.65
C PHE A 265 -3.51 2.77 3.17
N PHE A 266 -3.58 1.78 2.28
CA PHE A 266 -3.80 2.03 0.86
C PHE A 266 -4.59 0.92 0.20
N HIS A 267 -5.30 1.26 -0.88
CA HIS A 267 -6.01 0.30 -1.70
C HIS A 267 -5.01 -0.55 -2.51
N SER A 268 -5.01 -1.86 -2.29
CA SER A 268 -4.13 -2.77 -3.00
C SER A 268 -4.75 -3.21 -4.32
N ARG A 269 -3.98 -3.10 -5.41
CA ARG A 269 -4.42 -3.55 -6.73
C ARG A 269 -4.64 -5.06 -6.72
N TYR A 270 -5.83 -5.48 -7.13
CA TYR A 270 -6.20 -6.89 -7.22
C TYR A 270 -6.29 -7.35 -8.68
N ARG A 271 -5.82 -8.58 -8.92
CA ARG A 271 -6.05 -9.33 -10.16
C ARG A 271 -6.54 -10.72 -9.80
N TRP A 272 -7.73 -11.07 -10.25
CA TRP A 272 -8.33 -12.38 -10.04
C TRP A 272 -7.44 -13.50 -10.60
N ALA A 273 -7.39 -14.63 -9.92
CA ALA A 273 -6.79 -15.87 -10.42
C ALA A 273 -7.70 -17.05 -10.08
N ASP A 274 -7.83 -18.01 -11.01
CA ASP A 274 -8.67 -19.20 -10.80
C ASP A 274 -8.10 -20.08 -9.67
N PRO A 275 -8.83 -20.29 -8.55
CA PRO A 275 -8.37 -21.14 -7.45
C PRO A 275 -8.50 -22.64 -7.75
N ARG A 276 -9.33 -23.05 -8.74
CA ARG A 276 -9.70 -24.47 -8.96
C ARG A 276 -8.51 -25.40 -9.21
N PRO A 277 -7.46 -25.04 -9.97
CA PRO A 277 -6.30 -25.92 -10.15
C PRO A 277 -5.59 -26.22 -8.83
N ALA A 278 -5.42 -25.22 -7.97
CA ALA A 278 -4.76 -25.39 -6.67
C ALA A 278 -5.61 -26.22 -5.71
N LEU A 279 -6.93 -26.00 -5.69
CA LEU A 279 -7.86 -26.77 -4.85
C LEU A 279 -7.91 -28.25 -5.27
N ARG A 280 -7.98 -28.53 -6.58
CA ARG A 280 -7.97 -29.90 -7.10
C ARG A 280 -6.69 -30.65 -6.71
N ALA A 281 -5.54 -30.00 -6.86
CA ALA A 281 -4.27 -30.57 -6.45
C ALA A 281 -4.17 -30.76 -4.93
N HIS A 282 -4.70 -29.81 -4.14
CA HIS A 282 -4.75 -29.92 -2.67
C HIS A 282 -5.57 -31.13 -2.22
N VAL A 283 -6.75 -31.35 -2.83
CA VAL A 283 -7.60 -32.51 -2.53
C VAL A 283 -6.92 -33.82 -2.95
N ALA A 284 -6.32 -33.87 -4.15
CA ALA A 284 -5.64 -35.07 -4.65
C ALA A 284 -4.36 -35.43 -3.87
N GLY A 285 -3.75 -34.46 -3.19
CA GLY A 285 -2.56 -34.66 -2.36
C GLY A 285 -2.84 -34.91 -0.87
N ARG A 286 -4.10 -35.09 -0.47
CA ARG A 286 -4.43 -35.52 0.90
C ARG A 286 -4.11 -37.02 1.03
N PRO A 287 -3.50 -37.45 2.15
CA PRO A 287 -3.26 -38.86 2.43
C PRO A 287 -4.55 -39.66 2.54
#